data_AF-A0A1F9C781-F1
#
_entry.id   AF-A0A1F9C781-F1
#
_cell.length_a   1.000
_cell.length_b   1.000
_cell.length_c   1.000
_cell.angle_alpha   90.00
_cell.angle_beta   90.00
_cell.angle_gamma   90.00
#
_symmetry.space_group_name_H-M   'P 1'
#
loop_
_entity.id
_entity.type
_entity.pdbx_description
1 polymer ?
#
loop_
_entity_poly.entity_id
_entity_poly.type
_entity_poly.pdbx_seq_one_letter_code
_entity_poly.pdbx_strand_id
1 'polypeptide(L)'
;MKKNLVVLLILMSLLMVNHAQALCTGGVFSDVNINTVGEFFCDFIERFRDLGITSGCVADNPQTPENEAQYCPGFNVPRDQMAVFVTRAIEKVTAKTPEQIALLKWYGVNQTAQFGVGPTPMAIAFDGANIWVSRASGLATKLRASDGASLGDFIGGGSNSRGIAFDGANIWMTNEGSNFVSKL
;
A
#
# COMPACT_ATOMS: atom_id res chain seq x y z
N MET A 1 31.21 26.88 18.00
CA MET A 1 31.35 25.41 18.19
C MET A 1 30.03 24.66 18.38
N LYS A 2 29.02 25.17 19.11
CA LYS A 2 27.75 24.44 19.35
C LYS A 2 26.84 24.24 18.12
N LYS A 3 26.84 25.16 17.14
CA LYS A 3 26.03 25.04 15.91
C LYS A 3 26.50 23.88 15.01
N ASN A 4 27.81 23.60 14.99
CA ASN A 4 28.36 22.51 14.19
C ASN A 4 28.10 21.13 14.83
N LEU A 5 27.97 21.08 16.15
CA LEU A 5 27.67 19.85 16.88
C LEU A 5 26.22 19.38 16.66
N VAL A 6 25.27 20.32 16.57
CA VAL A 6 23.85 20.01 16.27
C VAL A 6 23.69 19.54 14.83
N VAL A 7 24.39 20.15 13.88
CA VAL A 7 24.40 19.71 12.48
C VAL A 7 25.06 18.33 12.35
N LEU A 8 26.11 18.02 13.13
CA LEU A 8 26.75 16.71 13.14
C LEU A 8 25.88 15.61 13.79
N LEU A 9 25.14 15.93 14.85
CA LEU A 9 24.17 15.02 15.48
C LEU A 9 22.97 14.75 14.56
N ILE A 10 22.50 15.76 13.84
CA ILE A 10 21.43 15.60 12.83
C ILE A 10 21.96 14.85 11.60
N LEU A 11 23.20 15.10 11.14
CA LEU A 11 23.80 14.30 10.07
C LEU A 11 24.06 12.85 10.49
N MET A 12 24.48 12.60 11.74
CA MET A 12 24.63 11.24 12.25
C MET A 12 23.28 10.54 12.43
N SER A 13 22.21 11.24 12.82
CA SER A 13 20.88 10.65 12.87
C SER A 13 20.29 10.38 11.47
N LEU A 14 20.63 11.20 10.47
CA LEU A 14 20.29 10.98 9.05
C LEU A 14 21.11 9.86 8.39
N LEU A 15 22.34 9.59 8.85
CA LEU A 15 23.18 8.48 8.40
C LEU A 15 22.90 7.15 9.12
N MET A 16 22.08 7.17 10.18
CA MET A 16 21.63 5.97 10.91
C MET A 16 20.26 5.48 10.44
N VAL A 17 19.62 6.15 9.47
CA VAL A 17 18.45 5.58 8.77
C VAL A 17 18.93 4.62 7.70
N ASN A 18 19.69 3.60 8.11
CA ASN A 18 19.53 2.32 7.45
C ASN A 18 18.05 1.96 7.60
N HIS A 19 17.45 1.39 6.55
CA HIS A 19 16.18 0.71 6.69
C HIS A 19 16.19 -0.02 8.04
N ALA A 20 15.13 0.12 8.84
CA ALA A 20 14.85 -0.90 9.85
C ALA A 20 14.49 -2.20 9.09
N GLN A 21 15.48 -2.80 8.41
CA GLN A 21 15.51 -4.21 8.13
C GLN A 21 15.39 -4.85 9.51
N ALA A 22 14.44 -5.75 9.67
CA ALA A 22 14.38 -6.53 10.89
C ALA A 22 15.71 -7.29 10.93
N LEU A 23 16.64 -6.82 11.75
CA LEU A 23 17.96 -7.42 11.83
C LEU A 23 17.75 -8.81 12.41
N CYS A 24 18.13 -9.83 11.65
CA CYS A 24 18.24 -11.22 12.08
C CYS A 24 18.73 -11.28 13.52
N THR A 25 17.87 -11.71 14.44
CA THR A 25 18.19 -11.78 15.86
C THR A 25 18.96 -13.05 16.21
N GLY A 26 18.76 -14.11 15.42
CA GLY A 26 19.28 -15.44 15.70
C GLY A 26 18.67 -16.07 16.96
N GLY A 27 17.60 -15.47 17.48
CA GLY A 27 16.98 -15.86 18.76
C GLY A 27 15.67 -16.61 18.60
N VAL A 28 15.10 -16.63 17.39
CA VAL A 28 13.78 -17.22 17.13
C VAL A 28 13.86 -18.73 16.95
N PHE A 29 14.82 -19.20 16.15
CA PHE A 29 15.15 -20.62 16.00
C PHE A 29 16.61 -20.83 16.33
N SER A 30 16.90 -21.89 17.08
CA SER A 30 18.25 -22.26 17.53
C SER A 30 19.22 -22.57 16.37
N ASP A 31 18.70 -22.92 15.19
CA ASP A 31 19.47 -23.26 13.99
C ASP A 31 19.47 -22.18 12.89
N VAL A 32 18.88 -21.00 13.16
CA VAL A 32 18.79 -19.88 12.20
C VAL A 32 19.57 -18.69 12.72
N ASN A 33 20.63 -18.30 12.00
CA ASN A 33 21.35 -17.06 12.21
C ASN A 33 22.12 -16.67 10.94
N ILE A 34 22.79 -15.52 10.96
CA ILE A 34 23.58 -15.00 9.84
C ILE A 34 24.65 -15.99 9.33
N ASN A 35 25.16 -16.87 10.19
CA ASN A 35 26.20 -17.84 9.82
C ASN A 35 25.63 -19.15 9.27
N THR A 36 24.39 -19.54 9.64
CA THR A 36 23.80 -20.81 9.22
C THR A 36 23.00 -20.71 7.94
N VAL A 37 22.26 -19.61 7.75
CA VAL A 37 21.39 -19.40 6.58
C VAL A 37 21.73 -18.14 5.78
N GLY A 38 22.65 -17.31 6.27
CA GLY A 38 22.96 -16.01 5.67
C GLY A 38 22.03 -14.88 6.14
N GLU A 39 22.53 -13.65 6.09
CA GLU A 39 21.83 -12.45 6.57
C GLU A 39 20.48 -12.27 5.88
N PHE A 40 20.47 -12.45 4.55
CA PHE A 40 19.27 -12.28 3.73
C PHE A 40 18.14 -13.21 4.18
N PHE A 41 18.40 -14.51 4.33
CA PHE A 41 17.34 -15.48 4.63
C PHE A 41 16.91 -15.47 6.10
N CYS A 42 17.83 -15.16 7.02
CA CYS A 42 17.52 -15.16 8.44
C CYS A 42 16.37 -14.20 8.78
N ASP A 43 16.42 -12.94 8.33
CA ASP A 43 15.37 -11.94 8.58
C ASP A 43 13.99 -12.47 8.14
N PHE A 44 13.87 -12.97 6.91
CA PHE A 44 12.61 -13.51 6.42
C PHE A 44 12.09 -14.72 7.21
N ILE A 45 12.98 -15.61 7.65
CA ILE A 45 12.60 -16.80 8.41
C ILE A 45 12.03 -16.40 9.78
N GLU A 46 12.72 -15.50 10.49
CA GLU A 46 12.25 -14.98 11.78
C GLU A 46 10.93 -14.22 11.61
N ARG A 47 10.84 -13.38 10.56
CA ARG A 47 9.61 -12.67 10.23
C ARG A 47 8.44 -13.62 9.94
N PHE A 48 8.68 -14.73 9.25
CA PHE A 48 7.65 -15.73 9.00
C PHE A 48 7.17 -16.41 10.27
N ARG A 49 8.05 -16.60 11.27
CA ARG A 49 7.64 -17.12 12.58
C ARG A 49 6.78 -16.11 13.33
N ASP A 50 7.16 -14.84 13.37
CA ASP A 50 6.36 -13.76 14.00
C ASP A 50 4.97 -13.63 13.38
N LEU A 51 4.88 -13.81 12.06
CA LEU A 51 3.60 -13.78 11.35
C LEU A 51 2.80 -15.07 11.53
N GLY A 52 3.35 -16.11 12.16
CA GLY A 52 2.72 -17.42 12.32
C GLY A 52 2.62 -18.22 11.02
N ILE A 53 3.42 -17.88 10.01
CA ILE A 53 3.47 -18.58 8.72
C ILE A 53 4.18 -19.93 8.90
N THR A 54 5.31 -19.94 9.63
CA THR A 54 6.07 -21.15 9.93
C THR A 54 6.15 -21.42 11.43
N SER A 55 6.04 -22.70 11.78
CA SER A 55 6.35 -23.20 13.13
C SER A 55 7.77 -23.77 13.25
N GLY A 56 8.47 -23.91 12.13
CA GLY A 56 9.67 -24.75 12.06
C GLY A 56 9.34 -26.25 12.15
N CYS A 57 10.40 -27.06 12.26
CA CYS A 57 10.35 -28.52 12.31
C CYS A 57 10.31 -29.07 13.75
N VAL A 58 10.94 -28.37 14.70
CA VAL A 58 10.98 -28.73 16.11
C VAL A 58 10.38 -27.58 16.90
N ALA A 59 9.44 -27.92 17.78
CA ALA A 59 8.83 -26.96 18.69
C ALA A 59 9.72 -26.76 19.91
N ASP A 60 9.71 -25.53 20.42
CA ASP A 60 10.33 -25.18 21.69
C ASP A 60 9.66 -25.93 22.84
N ASN A 61 10.46 -26.41 23.80
CA ASN A 61 9.93 -27.06 24.98
C ASN A 61 9.80 -26.02 26.11
N PRO A 62 8.57 -25.63 26.51
CA PRO A 62 8.40 -24.58 27.52
C PRO A 62 8.83 -24.99 28.94
N GLN A 63 9.21 -26.25 29.14
CA GLN A 63 9.73 -26.74 30.42
C GLN A 63 11.25 -26.58 30.57
N THR A 64 11.97 -26.25 29.50
CA THR A 64 13.42 -26.02 29.51
C THR A 64 13.75 -24.53 29.35
N PRO A 65 14.89 -24.07 29.89
CA PRO A 65 15.28 -22.65 29.81
C PRO A 65 15.97 -22.30 28.48
N GLU A 66 16.37 -23.30 27.71
CA GLU A 66 17.02 -23.13 26.41
C GLU A 66 15.95 -22.99 25.31
N ASN A 67 16.30 -22.34 24.19
CA ASN A 67 15.44 -22.35 23.00
C ASN A 67 15.78 -23.59 22.17
N GLU A 68 14.84 -24.53 22.03
CA GLU A 68 14.99 -25.72 21.18
C GLU A 68 14.18 -25.64 19.88
N ALA A 69 13.50 -24.53 19.62
CA ALA A 69 12.81 -24.34 18.35
C ALA A 69 13.81 -24.43 17.20
N GLN A 70 13.48 -25.18 16.15
CA GLN A 70 14.32 -25.30 14.95
C GLN A 70 13.50 -25.06 13.69
N TYR A 71 14.11 -24.38 12.71
CA TYR A 71 13.54 -24.18 11.39
C TYR A 71 13.84 -25.34 10.44
N CYS A 72 14.98 -26.02 10.59
CA CYS A 72 15.48 -27.10 9.75
C CYS A 72 15.74 -26.69 8.28
N PRO A 73 16.65 -25.74 7.99
CA PRO A 73 16.86 -25.21 6.65
C PRO A 73 17.35 -26.24 5.61
N GLY A 74 17.97 -27.34 6.06
CA GLY A 74 18.47 -28.40 5.19
C GLY A 74 17.46 -29.51 4.86
N PHE A 75 16.28 -29.50 5.48
CA PHE A 75 15.28 -30.55 5.28
C PHE A 75 14.31 -30.20 4.15
N ASN A 76 13.85 -31.22 3.43
CA ASN A 76 12.83 -31.05 2.40
C ASN A 76 11.48 -30.70 3.05
N VAL A 77 10.78 -29.72 2.47
CA VAL A 77 9.39 -29.42 2.80
C VAL A 77 8.48 -30.19 1.82
N PRO A 78 7.74 -31.23 2.26
CA PRO A 78 6.84 -31.96 1.38
C PRO A 78 5.63 -31.10 0.95
N ARG A 79 4.93 -31.52 -0.11
CA ARG A 79 3.92 -30.66 -0.78
C ARG A 79 2.74 -30.27 0.10
N ASP A 80 2.33 -31.15 1.00
CA ASP A 80 1.28 -30.89 2.00
C ASP A 80 1.69 -29.79 2.99
N GLN A 81 2.93 -29.83 3.48
CA GLN A 81 3.48 -28.79 4.35
C GLN A 81 3.64 -27.45 3.62
N MET A 82 4.11 -27.49 2.37
CA MET A 82 4.20 -26.29 1.54
C MET A 82 2.82 -25.68 1.26
N ALA A 83 1.78 -26.50 1.09
CA ALA A 83 0.41 -26.00 0.92
C ALA A 83 -0.07 -25.20 2.14
N VAL A 84 0.21 -25.69 3.35
CA VAL A 84 -0.11 -24.96 4.60
C VAL A 84 0.70 -23.67 4.69
N PHE A 85 1.99 -23.72 4.38
CA PHE A 85 2.88 -22.55 4.40
C PHE A 85 2.39 -21.45 3.45
N VAL A 86 2.10 -21.80 2.20
CA VAL A 86 1.58 -20.87 1.18
C VAL A 86 0.21 -20.32 1.59
N THR A 87 -0.67 -21.15 2.15
CA THR A 87 -1.99 -20.70 2.63
C THR A 87 -1.85 -19.65 3.72
N ARG A 88 -1.05 -19.90 4.76
CA ARG A 88 -0.81 -18.93 5.84
C ARG A 88 -0.14 -17.66 5.34
N ALA A 89 0.81 -17.77 4.41
CA ALA A 89 1.46 -16.62 3.80
C ALA A 89 0.46 -15.75 3.02
N ILE A 90 -0.38 -16.37 2.19
CA ILE A 90 -1.44 -15.67 1.45
C ILE A 90 -2.39 -15.00 2.44
N GLU A 91 -2.91 -15.72 3.44
CA GLU A 91 -3.79 -15.15 4.46
C GLU A 91 -3.19 -13.91 5.14
N LYS A 92 -1.89 -13.91 5.43
CA LYS A 92 -1.21 -12.76 6.06
C LYS A 92 -1.04 -11.58 5.11
N VAL A 93 -0.79 -11.83 3.82
CA VAL A 93 -0.67 -10.78 2.79
C VAL A 93 -2.04 -10.27 2.32
N THR A 94 -3.06 -11.12 2.37
CA THR A 94 -4.42 -10.85 1.90
C THR A 94 -5.40 -10.68 3.05
N ALA A 95 -4.93 -10.46 4.30
CA ALA A 95 -5.76 -10.38 5.50
C ALA A 95 -6.81 -9.27 5.38
N LYS A 96 -7.90 -9.63 4.71
CA LYS A 96 -9.18 -8.94 4.65
C LYS A 96 -9.99 -9.43 5.85
N THR A 97 -10.78 -8.55 6.45
CA THR A 97 -11.61 -8.93 7.60
C THR A 97 -12.54 -10.09 7.20
N PRO A 98 -12.90 -10.99 8.13
CA PRO A 98 -13.84 -12.09 7.84
C PRO A 98 -15.16 -11.63 7.18
N GLU A 99 -15.59 -10.40 7.48
CA GLU A 99 -16.74 -9.73 6.87
C GLU A 99 -16.57 -9.45 5.36
N GLN A 100 -15.35 -9.16 4.90
CA GLN A 100 -15.05 -8.93 3.48
C GLN A 100 -15.09 -10.21 2.65
N ILE A 101 -14.68 -11.34 3.25
CA ILE A 101 -14.74 -12.66 2.62
C ILE A 101 -16.20 -13.07 2.46
N ALA A 102 -17.02 -12.85 3.49
CA ALA A 102 -18.45 -13.16 3.47
C ALA A 102 -19.25 -12.37 2.41
N LEU A 103 -18.76 -11.18 2.01
CA LEU A 103 -19.42 -10.30 1.04
C LEU A 103 -18.86 -10.39 -0.39
N LEU A 104 -17.90 -11.28 -0.68
CA LEU A 104 -17.23 -11.39 -1.99
C LEU A 104 -16.65 -10.07 -2.50
N LYS A 105 -16.18 -9.20 -1.59
CA LYS A 105 -15.56 -7.91 -1.94
C LYS A 105 -14.05 -7.99 -1.85
N TRP A 106 -13.44 -8.19 -3.02
CA TRP A 106 -12.00 -8.39 -3.18
C TRP A 106 -11.16 -7.10 -3.10
N TYR A 107 -11.77 -5.92 -2.88
CA TYR A 107 -11.07 -4.65 -2.64
C TYR A 107 -10.97 -4.35 -1.13
N GLY A 108 -10.00 -3.52 -0.71
CA GLY A 108 -9.85 -3.15 0.70
C GLY A 108 -11.09 -2.41 1.20
N VAL A 109 -11.64 -2.79 2.37
CA VAL A 109 -12.70 -2.02 3.02
C VAL A 109 -12.08 -0.75 3.58
N ASN A 110 -12.72 0.37 3.24
CA ASN A 110 -12.43 1.70 3.76
C ASN A 110 -11.05 2.27 3.39
N GLN A 111 -10.67 2.23 2.12
CA GLN A 111 -9.69 3.19 1.59
C GLN A 111 -10.39 4.50 1.23
N THR A 112 -10.84 5.26 2.24
CA THR A 112 -11.34 6.61 2.01
C THR A 112 -10.16 7.54 1.77
N ALA A 113 -9.95 7.94 0.53
CA ALA A 113 -8.98 8.96 0.15
C ALA A 113 -9.71 10.24 -0.28
N GLN A 114 -9.12 11.40 0.00
CA GLN A 114 -9.58 12.69 -0.48
C GLN A 114 -8.57 13.26 -1.46
N PHE A 115 -9.06 13.77 -2.58
CA PHE A 115 -8.24 14.38 -3.62
C PHE A 115 -8.71 15.82 -3.82
N GLY A 116 -7.78 16.76 -3.69
CA GLY A 116 -8.07 18.18 -3.90
C GLY A 116 -8.34 18.46 -5.37
N VAL A 117 -9.56 18.86 -5.70
CA VAL A 117 -9.97 19.27 -7.05
C VAL A 117 -10.12 20.79 -7.20
N GLY A 118 -9.90 21.53 -6.12
CA GLY A 118 -10.16 22.97 -6.05
C GLY A 118 -11.55 23.31 -5.52
N PRO A 119 -11.86 24.61 -5.38
CA PRO A 119 -13.07 25.08 -4.72
C PRO A 119 -14.31 24.80 -5.56
N THR A 120 -15.45 24.65 -4.89
CA THR A 120 -16.79 24.54 -5.51
C THR A 120 -16.88 23.47 -6.61
N PRO A 121 -16.55 22.19 -6.31
CA PRO A 121 -16.81 21.10 -7.24
C PRO A 121 -18.32 20.96 -7.47
N MET A 122 -18.73 20.73 -8.72
CA MET A 122 -20.13 20.75 -9.14
C MET A 122 -20.61 19.37 -9.60
N ALA A 123 -19.92 18.76 -10.56
CA ALA A 123 -20.26 17.44 -11.10
C ALA A 123 -19.01 16.63 -11.44
N ILE A 124 -19.20 15.34 -11.65
CA ILE A 124 -18.15 14.35 -11.96
C ILE A 124 -18.52 13.52 -13.19
N ALA A 125 -17.53 13.21 -14.02
CA ALA A 125 -17.63 12.24 -15.13
C ALA A 125 -16.42 11.31 -15.15
N PHE A 126 -16.57 10.12 -15.73
CA PHE A 126 -15.50 9.15 -15.95
C PHE A 126 -15.33 8.88 -17.43
N ASP A 127 -14.10 9.01 -17.95
CA ASP A 127 -13.77 8.86 -19.37
C ASP A 127 -13.28 7.45 -19.75
N GLY A 128 -13.30 6.50 -18.82
CA GLY A 128 -12.73 5.16 -18.99
C GLY A 128 -11.32 4.99 -18.39
N ALA A 129 -10.61 6.07 -18.09
CA ALA A 129 -9.28 6.04 -17.45
C ALA A 129 -9.09 7.09 -16.34
N ASN A 130 -9.83 8.20 -16.40
CA ASN A 130 -9.67 9.38 -15.58
C ASN A 130 -11.02 9.88 -15.10
N ILE A 131 -10.99 10.51 -13.94
CA ILE A 131 -12.12 11.20 -13.33
C ILE A 131 -12.00 12.69 -13.70
N TRP A 132 -13.10 13.28 -14.14
CA TRP A 132 -13.18 14.70 -14.46
C TRP A 132 -14.16 15.37 -13.51
N VAL A 133 -13.75 16.46 -12.89
CA VAL A 133 -14.58 17.22 -11.95
C VAL A 133 -14.76 18.64 -12.44
N SER A 134 -15.99 19.05 -12.71
CA SER A 134 -16.32 20.44 -13.06
C SER A 134 -16.36 21.33 -11.83
N ARG A 135 -15.98 22.60 -11.99
CA ARG A 135 -16.01 23.61 -10.93
C ARG A 135 -16.83 24.81 -11.37
N ALA A 136 -17.45 25.50 -10.41
CA ALA A 136 -18.23 26.71 -10.67
C ALA A 136 -17.41 27.82 -11.38
N SER A 137 -16.08 27.83 -11.20
CA SER A 137 -15.15 28.71 -11.92
C SER A 137 -15.08 28.51 -13.45
N GLY A 138 -15.65 27.44 -14.00
CA GLY A 138 -15.54 27.09 -15.44
C GLY A 138 -14.37 26.16 -15.78
N LEU A 139 -13.64 25.70 -14.76
CA LEU A 139 -12.53 24.76 -14.89
C LEU A 139 -13.01 23.31 -14.68
N ALA A 140 -12.35 22.39 -15.37
CA ALA A 140 -12.45 20.94 -15.22
C ALA A 140 -11.12 20.42 -14.68
N THR A 141 -11.13 19.82 -13.49
CA THR A 141 -9.94 19.16 -12.94
C THR A 141 -9.96 17.70 -13.34
N LYS A 142 -8.91 17.25 -14.02
CA LYS A 142 -8.73 15.85 -14.41
C LYS A 142 -7.90 15.14 -13.36
N LEU A 143 -8.42 14.06 -12.80
CA LEU A 143 -7.72 13.17 -11.88
C LEU A 143 -7.50 11.81 -12.54
N ARG A 144 -6.35 11.19 -12.31
CA ARG A 144 -6.15 9.78 -12.66
C ARG A 144 -7.00 8.91 -11.73
N ALA A 145 -7.76 7.97 -12.29
CA ALA A 145 -8.69 7.18 -11.48
C ALA A 145 -8.00 6.19 -10.51
N SER A 146 -6.76 5.77 -10.82
CA SER A 146 -6.04 4.76 -10.03
C SER A 146 -5.50 5.27 -8.69
N ASP A 147 -5.12 6.55 -8.62
CA ASP A 147 -4.41 7.12 -7.47
C ASP A 147 -4.89 8.54 -7.11
N GLY A 148 -5.84 9.11 -7.87
CA GLY A 148 -6.36 10.45 -7.68
C GLY A 148 -5.36 11.58 -7.97
N ALA A 149 -4.23 11.28 -8.62
CA ALA A 149 -3.26 12.30 -9.01
C ALA A 149 -3.91 13.33 -9.96
N SER A 150 -3.73 14.62 -9.66
CA SER A 150 -4.19 15.69 -10.56
C SER A 150 -3.34 15.71 -11.83
N LEU A 151 -4.01 15.51 -12.97
CA LEU A 151 -3.43 15.52 -14.30
C LEU A 151 -3.55 16.89 -14.97
N GLY A 152 -4.22 17.85 -14.31
CA GLY A 152 -4.31 19.23 -14.76
C GLY A 152 -5.72 19.81 -14.67
N ASP A 153 -5.77 21.12 -14.88
CA ASP A 153 -6.99 21.91 -14.98
C ASP A 153 -7.21 22.35 -16.42
N PHE A 154 -8.42 22.16 -16.91
CA PHE A 154 -8.82 22.47 -18.27
C PHE A 154 -9.96 23.47 -18.28
N ILE A 155 -9.89 24.47 -19.15
CA ILE A 155 -10.96 25.46 -19.27
C ILE A 155 -12.06 24.85 -20.15
N GLY A 156 -13.16 24.44 -19.53
CA GLY A 156 -14.28 23.76 -20.21
C GLY A 156 -15.47 24.67 -20.50
N GLY A 157 -15.45 25.93 -20.05
CA GLY A 157 -16.49 26.89 -20.34
C GLY A 157 -16.40 28.12 -19.43
N GLY A 158 -17.17 29.14 -19.78
CA GLY A 158 -17.40 30.33 -18.96
C GLY A 158 -17.94 30.01 -17.57
N SER A 159 -17.96 31.03 -16.72
CA SER A 159 -18.38 30.95 -15.33
C SER A 159 -19.73 30.25 -15.15
N ASN A 160 -19.86 29.50 -14.04
CA ASN A 160 -21.07 28.81 -13.61
C ASN A 160 -21.37 27.50 -14.35
N SER A 161 -20.35 26.68 -14.58
CA SER A 161 -20.54 25.34 -15.14
C SER A 161 -21.14 24.37 -14.11
N ARG A 162 -22.25 23.69 -14.46
CA ARG A 162 -22.96 22.77 -13.55
C ARG A 162 -22.76 21.30 -13.87
N GLY A 163 -22.68 20.94 -15.14
CA GLY A 163 -22.66 19.56 -15.62
C GLY A 163 -21.43 19.24 -16.47
N ILE A 164 -21.04 17.97 -16.43
CA ILE A 164 -19.96 17.39 -17.23
C ILE A 164 -20.36 15.97 -17.65
N ALA A 165 -20.09 15.59 -18.90
CA ALA A 165 -20.44 14.29 -19.46
C ALA A 165 -19.37 13.77 -20.42
N PHE A 166 -19.34 12.46 -20.62
CA PHE A 166 -18.45 11.78 -21.57
C PHE A 166 -19.28 11.06 -22.64
N ASP A 167 -18.95 11.27 -23.91
CA ASP A 167 -19.67 10.68 -25.06
C ASP A 167 -19.02 9.41 -25.62
N GLY A 168 -17.93 8.94 -25.01
CA GLY A 168 -17.10 7.83 -25.52
C GLY A 168 -15.78 8.27 -26.15
N ALA A 169 -15.60 9.56 -26.45
CA ALA A 169 -14.37 10.10 -27.01
C ALA A 169 -13.95 11.45 -26.40
N ASN A 170 -14.89 12.25 -25.91
CA ASN A 170 -14.68 13.63 -25.51
C ASN A 170 -15.46 13.98 -24.24
N ILE A 171 -14.96 14.99 -23.55
CA ILE A 171 -15.63 15.55 -22.39
C ILE A 171 -16.43 16.78 -22.82
N TRP A 172 -17.67 16.84 -22.37
CA TRP A 172 -18.60 17.93 -22.66
C TRP A 172 -18.99 18.62 -21.37
N MET A 173 -18.87 19.93 -21.33
CA MET A 173 -19.12 20.74 -20.15
C MET A 173 -20.16 21.83 -20.46
N THR A 174 -21.20 21.90 -19.62
CA THR A 174 -22.26 22.92 -19.76
C THR A 174 -21.75 24.30 -19.33
N ASN A 175 -22.15 25.36 -20.02
CA ASN A 175 -21.84 26.74 -19.65
C ASN A 175 -23.15 27.51 -19.45
N GLU A 176 -23.63 27.56 -18.19
CA GLU A 176 -24.92 28.15 -17.84
C GLU A 176 -24.98 29.64 -18.22
N GLY A 177 -23.89 30.39 -17.99
CA GLY A 177 -23.85 31.82 -18.26
C GLY A 177 -23.92 32.20 -19.75
N SER A 178 -23.59 31.28 -20.65
CA SER A 178 -23.56 31.56 -22.10
C SER A 178 -24.56 30.77 -22.93
N ASN A 179 -25.35 29.88 -22.34
CA ASN A 179 -26.27 28.98 -23.04
C ASN A 179 -25.59 28.04 -24.07
N PHE A 180 -24.32 27.67 -23.84
CA PHE A 180 -23.57 26.76 -24.70
C PHE A 180 -23.01 25.55 -23.93
N VAL A 181 -22.49 24.57 -24.67
CA VAL A 181 -21.67 23.48 -24.15
C VAL A 181 -20.31 23.57 -24.82
N SER A 182 -19.22 23.40 -24.06
CA SER A 182 -17.88 23.32 -24.63
C SER A 182 -17.35 21.89 -24.57
N LYS A 183 -16.54 21.58 -25.58
CA LYS A 183 -15.86 20.31 -25.74
C LYS A 183 -14.42 20.46 -25.22
N LEU A 184 -13.97 19.49 -24.45
CA LEU A 184 -12.63 19.36 -23.88
C LEU A 184 -11.88 18.20 -24.54
#